data_AF-U2G0B7-F1
#
_entry.id   AF-U2G0B7-F1
#
_cell.length_a   1.000
_cell.length_b   1.000
_cell.length_c   1.000
_cell.angle_alpha   90.00
_cell.angle_beta   90.00
_cell.angle_gamma   90.00
#
_symmetry.space_group_name_H-M   'P 1'
#
loop_
_entity.id
_entity.type
_entity.pdbx_description
1 polymer ?
#
loop_
_entity_poly.entity_id
_entity_poly.type
_entity_poly.pdbx_seq_one_letter_code
_entity_poly.pdbx_strand_id
1 'polypeptide(L)'
;MTIDTIHAGTAALDPHAREILDFWFGEPGSAEFGQARKVWFNGGAAFDDVLRTRYGALLDAACDGGCDHWAGSPPGALALIVVLDQFSRNIHRGTPRAFAADPKALALARRVVAAGWDAQLPSGHHRAFAYLPFEHDESVESQREAVRLCAGIRDEAGCESYHRFALLHAAVVERFGRFPHRNAILGRESSDEETAFLREPGSSF
;
A
#
# COMPACT_ATOMS: atom_id res chain seq x y z
N MET A 1 -37.76 18.67 27.47
CA MET A 1 -36.30 18.56 27.32
C MET A 1 -36.01 17.25 26.62
N THR A 2 -36.06 17.28 25.29
CA THR A 2 -35.59 16.20 24.43
C THR A 2 -34.11 16.44 24.23
N ILE A 3 -33.28 15.48 24.63
CA ILE A 3 -31.85 15.50 24.34
C ILE A 3 -31.73 15.11 22.88
N ASP A 4 -31.45 16.11 22.04
CA ASP A 4 -31.00 15.91 20.66
C ASP A 4 -29.64 15.22 20.72
N THR A 5 -29.64 13.92 20.41
CA THR A 5 -28.42 13.16 20.15
C THR A 5 -27.80 13.70 18.87
N ILE A 6 -26.72 14.46 19.03
CA ILE A 6 -25.87 14.96 17.96
C ILE A 6 -25.38 13.75 17.16
N HIS A 7 -25.93 13.54 15.96
CA HIS A 7 -25.31 12.73 14.93
C HIS A 7 -24.05 13.49 14.48
N ALA A 8 -22.90 13.11 15.01
CA ALA A 8 -21.62 13.59 14.51
C ALA A 8 -21.55 13.20 13.02
N GLY A 9 -21.75 14.18 12.14
CA GLY A 9 -21.82 13.96 10.71
C GLY A 9 -20.53 13.33 10.20
N THR A 10 -20.63 12.12 9.65
CA THR A 10 -19.59 11.56 8.80
C THR A 10 -19.46 12.51 7.61
N ALA A 11 -18.40 13.34 7.62
CA ALA A 11 -18.07 14.14 6.45
C ALA A 11 -17.99 13.20 5.23
N ALA A 12 -18.62 13.60 4.13
CA ALA A 12 -18.56 12.83 2.89
C ALA A 12 -17.10 12.67 2.48
N LEU A 13 -16.75 11.47 2.00
CA LEU A 13 -15.41 11.19 1.48
C LEU A 13 -15.08 12.17 0.35
N ASP A 14 -13.87 12.73 0.36
CA ASP A 14 -13.37 13.62 -0.68
C ASP A 14 -13.56 12.97 -2.07
N PRO A 15 -14.07 13.71 -3.08
CA PRO A 15 -14.31 13.15 -4.41
C PRO A 15 -13.07 12.52 -5.06
N HIS A 16 -11.88 13.08 -4.83
CA HIS A 16 -10.64 12.53 -5.36
C HIS A 16 -10.25 11.24 -4.61
N ALA A 17 -10.42 11.21 -3.29
CA ALA A 17 -10.19 9.98 -2.52
C ALA A 17 -11.11 8.85 -2.97
N ARG A 18 -12.39 9.17 -3.24
CA ARG A 18 -13.36 8.23 -3.82
C ARG A 18 -12.90 7.74 -5.18
N GLU A 19 -12.52 8.65 -6.07
CA GLU A 19 -12.07 8.31 -7.41
C GLU A 19 -10.85 7.37 -7.40
N ILE A 20 -9.91 7.55 -6.45
CA ILE A 20 -8.79 6.62 -6.26
C ILE A 20 -9.27 5.22 -5.89
N LEU A 21 -10.19 5.11 -4.94
CA LEU A 21 -10.72 3.82 -4.52
C LEU A 21 -11.49 3.15 -5.66
N ASP A 22 -12.34 3.90 -6.37
CA ASP A 22 -13.13 3.40 -7.49
C ASP A 22 -12.21 2.96 -8.64
N PHE A 23 -11.19 3.76 -8.96
CA PHE A 23 -10.19 3.42 -9.97
C PHE A 23 -9.40 2.17 -9.60
N TRP A 24 -9.04 2.00 -8.32
CA TRP A 24 -8.15 0.93 -7.88
C TRP A 24 -8.87 -0.37 -7.55
N PHE A 25 -10.06 -0.30 -6.94
CA PHE A 25 -10.83 -1.44 -6.44
C PHE A 25 -12.13 -1.68 -7.21
N GLY A 26 -12.54 -0.79 -8.10
CA GLY A 26 -13.88 -0.78 -8.69
C GLY A 26 -14.86 0.01 -7.84
N GLU A 27 -15.95 0.47 -8.45
CA GLU A 27 -17.04 1.14 -7.74
C GLU A 27 -17.81 0.12 -6.88
N PRO A 28 -18.32 0.51 -5.69
CA PRO A 28 -19.17 -0.37 -4.90
C PRO A 28 -20.32 -0.97 -5.71
N GLY A 29 -20.34 -2.31 -5.83
CA GLY A 29 -21.34 -3.06 -6.59
C GLY A 29 -20.98 -3.35 -8.05
N SER A 30 -19.83 -2.87 -8.55
CA SER A 30 -19.32 -3.27 -9.87
C SER A 30 -18.79 -4.71 -9.86
N ALA A 31 -18.58 -5.29 -11.05
CA ALA A 31 -18.04 -6.65 -11.18
C ALA A 31 -16.60 -6.76 -10.68
N GLU A 32 -15.85 -5.66 -10.69
CA GLU A 32 -14.48 -5.55 -10.23
C GLU A 32 -14.39 -5.40 -8.71
N PHE A 33 -15.45 -4.93 -8.05
CA PHE A 33 -15.44 -4.62 -6.63
C PHE A 33 -15.14 -5.86 -5.79
N GLY A 34 -14.07 -5.77 -5.00
CA GLY A 34 -13.64 -6.88 -4.15
C GLY A 34 -13.06 -8.07 -4.92
N GLN A 35 -12.66 -7.89 -6.18
CA GLN A 35 -11.96 -8.90 -6.97
C GLN A 35 -10.47 -8.57 -7.14
N ALA A 36 -9.64 -9.60 -7.22
CA ALA A 36 -8.22 -9.46 -7.51
C ALA A 36 -8.00 -8.88 -8.91
N ARG A 37 -7.17 -7.84 -9.03
CA ARG A 37 -6.83 -7.25 -10.33
C ARG A 37 -5.37 -7.52 -10.66
N LYS A 38 -5.12 -8.11 -11.84
CA LYS A 38 -3.76 -8.42 -12.31
C LYS A 38 -2.85 -7.19 -12.35
N VAL A 39 -3.42 -6.02 -12.63
CA VAL A 39 -2.67 -4.76 -12.79
C VAL A 39 -1.98 -4.29 -11.51
N TRP A 40 -2.45 -4.72 -10.34
CA TRP A 40 -1.86 -4.35 -9.05
C TRP A 40 -0.42 -4.83 -8.89
N PHE A 41 -0.11 -6.03 -9.38
CA PHE A 41 1.20 -6.67 -9.22
C PHE A 41 1.90 -6.97 -10.55
N ASN A 42 1.17 -6.91 -11.68
CA ASN A 42 1.69 -7.13 -13.03
C ASN A 42 1.46 -5.89 -13.91
N GLY A 43 1.66 -4.70 -13.36
CA GLY A 43 1.61 -3.46 -14.13
C GLY A 43 2.63 -3.43 -15.29
N GLY A 44 2.81 -2.27 -15.90
CA GLY A 44 3.78 -2.10 -16.97
C GLY A 44 3.70 -0.71 -17.56
N ALA A 45 4.57 -0.41 -18.52
CA ALA A 45 4.74 0.95 -19.05
C ALA A 45 3.42 1.66 -19.41
N ALA A 46 2.49 0.95 -20.07
CA ALA A 46 1.19 1.53 -20.42
C ALA A 46 0.33 1.90 -19.19
N PHE A 47 0.34 1.09 -18.14
CA PHE A 47 -0.38 1.39 -16.90
C PHE A 47 0.32 2.49 -16.10
N ASP A 48 1.65 2.47 -16.08
CA ASP A 48 2.46 3.52 -15.45
C ASP A 48 2.21 4.88 -16.12
N ASP A 49 2.06 4.91 -17.44
CA ASP A 49 1.73 6.12 -18.22
C ASP A 49 0.33 6.65 -17.89
N VAL A 50 -0.65 5.76 -17.72
CA VAL A 50 -2.00 6.12 -17.26
C VAL A 50 -1.93 6.75 -15.87
N LEU A 51 -1.23 6.10 -14.93
CA LEU A 51 -1.11 6.62 -13.57
C LEU A 51 -0.37 7.96 -13.53
N ARG A 52 0.72 8.11 -14.29
CA ARG A 52 1.49 9.35 -14.35
C ARG A 52 0.68 10.50 -14.93
N THR A 53 -0.07 10.23 -16.00
CA THR A 53 -0.89 11.25 -16.67
C THR A 53 -2.05 11.70 -15.79
N ARG A 54 -2.74 10.76 -15.14
CA ARG A 54 -3.94 11.06 -14.34
C ARG A 54 -3.63 11.55 -12.93
N TYR A 55 -2.60 10.99 -12.30
CA TYR A 55 -2.40 11.11 -10.86
C TYR A 55 -1.01 11.62 -10.46
N GLY A 56 -0.13 11.97 -11.41
CA GLY A 56 1.20 12.50 -11.09
C GLY A 56 1.14 13.73 -10.18
N ALA A 57 0.32 14.73 -10.54
CA ALA A 57 0.14 15.92 -9.72
C ALA A 57 -0.53 15.63 -8.36
N LEU A 58 -1.42 14.64 -8.31
CA LEU A 58 -2.05 14.21 -7.06
C LEU A 58 -1.04 13.53 -6.13
N LEU A 59 -0.17 12.68 -6.69
CA LEU A 59 0.92 12.06 -5.93
C LEU A 59 1.86 13.12 -5.35
N ASP A 60 2.26 14.13 -6.15
CA ASP A 60 3.09 15.22 -5.66
C ASP A 60 2.39 15.97 -4.49
N ALA A 61 1.11 16.32 -4.65
CA ALA A 61 0.33 16.96 -3.59
C ALA A 61 0.17 16.08 -2.34
N ALA A 62 -0.03 14.77 -2.52
CA ALA A 62 -0.14 13.81 -1.41
C ALA A 62 1.18 13.69 -0.65
N CYS A 63 2.32 13.67 -1.35
CA CYS A 63 3.64 13.71 -0.73
C CYS A 63 3.84 14.98 0.12
N ASP A 64 3.39 16.13 -0.40
CA ASP A 64 3.51 17.44 0.27
C ASP A 64 2.48 17.71 1.37
N GLY A 65 1.55 16.78 1.63
CA GLY A 65 0.54 16.90 2.69
C GLY A 65 -0.78 17.54 2.27
N GLY A 66 -0.95 17.89 0.99
CA GLY A 66 -2.18 18.49 0.45
C GLY A 66 -3.41 17.57 0.52
N CYS A 67 -3.23 16.28 0.80
CA CYS A 67 -4.30 15.28 0.92
C CYS A 67 -4.46 14.74 2.35
N ASP A 68 -3.78 15.31 3.37
CA ASP A 68 -3.77 14.76 4.73
C ASP A 68 -5.16 14.75 5.39
N HIS A 69 -6.07 15.63 4.96
CA HIS A 69 -7.46 15.66 5.43
C HIS A 69 -8.22 14.37 5.10
N TRP A 70 -7.80 13.59 4.10
CA TRP A 70 -8.42 12.30 3.77
C TRP A 70 -8.24 11.27 4.88
N ALA A 71 -7.14 11.38 5.65
CA ALA A 71 -6.79 10.44 6.71
C ALA A 71 -7.70 10.52 7.95
N GLY A 72 -8.77 11.33 7.90
CA GLY A 72 -9.80 11.41 8.94
C GLY A 72 -10.84 10.28 8.92
N SER A 73 -10.78 9.37 7.94
CA SER A 73 -11.70 8.23 7.82
C SER A 73 -11.00 6.96 7.31
N PRO A 74 -11.53 5.75 7.58
CA PRO A 74 -10.98 4.51 7.03
C PRO A 74 -10.80 4.50 5.51
N PRO A 75 -11.83 4.82 4.67
CA PRO A 75 -11.64 4.81 3.22
C PRO A 75 -10.70 5.91 2.73
N GLY A 76 -10.72 7.09 3.33
CA GLY A 76 -9.82 8.18 2.93
C GLY A 76 -8.35 7.89 3.28
N ALA A 77 -8.09 7.24 4.42
CA ALA A 77 -6.75 6.76 4.76
C ALA A 77 -6.28 5.69 3.78
N LEU A 78 -7.13 4.74 3.40
CA LEU A 78 -6.79 3.73 2.39
C LEU A 78 -6.49 4.37 1.03
N ALA A 79 -7.30 5.32 0.58
CA ALA A 79 -7.06 6.03 -0.68
C ALA A 79 -5.69 6.71 -0.69
N LEU A 80 -5.33 7.38 0.41
CA LEU A 80 -4.04 8.03 0.55
C LEU A 80 -2.88 7.02 0.60
N ILE A 81 -3.06 5.87 1.26
CA ILE A 81 -2.10 4.76 1.24
C ILE A 81 -1.88 4.27 -0.20
N VAL A 82 -2.95 4.04 -0.98
CA VAL A 82 -2.83 3.58 -2.37
C VAL A 82 -2.03 4.58 -3.22
N VAL A 83 -2.26 5.89 -3.07
CA VAL A 83 -1.48 6.91 -3.78
C VAL A 83 0.00 6.88 -3.37
N LEU A 84 0.27 6.93 -2.07
CA LEU A 84 1.63 7.05 -1.55
C LEU A 84 2.46 5.77 -1.74
N ASP A 85 1.84 4.60 -1.62
CA ASP A 85 2.51 3.32 -1.66
C ASP A 85 2.47 2.70 -3.07
N GLN A 86 1.30 2.59 -3.69
CA GLN A 86 1.18 1.90 -4.98
C GLN A 86 1.51 2.83 -6.15
N PHE A 87 0.90 4.02 -6.21
CA PHE A 87 1.08 4.88 -7.38
C PHE A 87 2.53 5.38 -7.48
N SER A 88 3.20 5.66 -6.36
CA SER A 88 4.61 6.04 -6.35
C SER A 88 5.49 5.01 -7.06
N ARG A 89 5.28 3.71 -6.80
CA ARG A 89 6.04 2.59 -7.40
C ARG A 89 5.83 2.50 -8.92
N ASN A 90 4.63 2.79 -9.41
CA ASN A 90 4.33 2.80 -10.84
C ASN A 90 4.81 4.09 -11.53
N ILE A 91 4.46 5.25 -10.98
CA ILE A 91 4.72 6.57 -11.57
C ILE A 91 6.22 6.85 -11.66
N HIS A 92 6.97 6.45 -10.63
CA HIS A 92 8.41 6.69 -10.49
C HIS A 92 9.26 5.42 -10.64
N ARG A 93 8.74 4.39 -11.32
CA ARG A 93 9.40 3.09 -11.50
C ARG A 93 10.88 3.25 -11.87
N GLY A 94 11.74 2.48 -11.19
CA GLY A 94 13.18 2.48 -11.45
C GLY A 94 13.93 3.71 -10.95
N THR A 95 13.31 4.54 -10.11
CA THR A 95 13.95 5.73 -9.51
C THR A 95 13.80 5.73 -7.98
N PRO A 96 14.67 6.44 -7.22
CA PRO A 96 14.53 6.57 -5.77
C PRO A 96 13.15 7.11 -5.34
N ARG A 97 12.50 7.94 -6.17
CA ARG A 97 11.19 8.53 -5.87
C ARG A 97 10.08 7.47 -5.72
N ALA A 98 10.27 6.25 -6.24
CA ALA A 98 9.34 5.14 -6.03
C ALA A 98 9.17 4.75 -4.56
N PHE A 99 10.16 5.05 -3.71
CA PHE A 99 10.19 4.66 -2.29
C PHE A 99 10.11 5.86 -1.34
N ALA A 100 10.17 7.09 -1.87
CA ALA A 100 10.28 8.30 -1.07
C ALA A 100 9.05 8.56 -0.16
N ALA A 101 7.88 8.05 -0.55
CA ALA A 101 6.64 8.18 0.20
C ALA A 101 6.39 7.02 1.19
N ASP A 102 7.24 5.98 1.22
CA ASP A 102 7.08 4.81 2.09
C ASP A 102 6.92 5.18 3.57
N PRO A 103 7.71 6.10 4.17
CA PRO A 103 7.55 6.46 5.57
C PRO A 103 6.18 7.07 5.89
N LYS A 104 5.62 7.85 4.96
CA LYS A 104 4.30 8.47 5.13
C LYS A 104 3.18 7.44 4.98
N ALA A 105 3.29 6.55 4.00
CA ALA A 105 2.36 5.43 3.83
C ALA A 105 2.36 4.52 5.07
N LEU A 106 3.53 4.18 5.61
CA LEU A 106 3.67 3.37 6.82
C LEU A 106 3.04 4.05 8.05
N ALA A 107 3.24 5.35 8.23
CA ALA A 107 2.62 6.10 9.33
C ALA A 107 1.09 6.06 9.26
N LEU A 108 0.51 6.15 8.06
CA LEU A 108 -0.93 6.00 7.84
C LEU A 108 -1.40 4.56 8.11
N ALA A 109 -0.69 3.56 7.60
CA ALA A 109 -1.01 2.15 7.83
C ALA A 109 -1.02 1.80 9.33
N ARG A 110 -0.01 2.27 10.09
CA ARG A 110 0.03 2.13 11.55
C ARG A 110 -1.19 2.75 12.23
N ARG A 111 -1.61 3.95 11.81
CA ARG A 111 -2.83 4.60 12.34
C ARG A 111 -4.09 3.81 12.03
N VAL A 112 -4.22 3.32 10.79
CA VAL A 112 -5.38 2.51 10.36
C VAL A 112 -5.52 1.26 11.21
N VAL A 113 -4.43 0.50 11.39
CA VAL A 113 -4.43 -0.74 12.20
C VAL A 113 -4.65 -0.43 13.69
N ALA A 114 -3.96 0.58 14.25
CA ALA A 114 -4.11 0.93 15.66
C ALA A 114 -5.52 1.40 16.02
N ALA A 115 -6.23 2.03 15.08
CA ALA A 115 -7.62 2.46 15.26
C ALA A 115 -8.66 1.36 14.94
N GLY A 116 -8.23 0.16 14.50
CA GLY A 116 -9.13 -0.91 14.03
C GLY A 116 -9.96 -0.51 12.80
N TRP A 117 -9.45 0.42 11.99
CA TRP A 117 -10.13 0.94 10.80
C TRP A 117 -10.02 0.00 9.60
N ASP A 118 -8.98 -0.81 9.55
CA ASP A 118 -8.81 -1.90 8.59
C ASP A 118 -9.98 -2.89 8.62
N ALA A 119 -10.50 -3.22 9.79
CA ALA A 119 -11.67 -4.09 9.94
C ALA A 119 -12.96 -3.52 9.31
N GLN A 120 -13.01 -2.20 9.07
CA GLN A 120 -14.15 -1.53 8.44
C GLN A 120 -14.03 -1.50 6.91
N LEU A 121 -12.91 -1.96 6.35
CA LEU A 121 -12.68 -1.96 4.90
C LEU A 121 -13.48 -3.08 4.21
N PRO A 122 -13.95 -2.86 2.97
CA PRO A 122 -15.00 -3.70 2.36
C PRO A 122 -14.60 -5.14 2.06
N SER A 123 -13.31 -5.40 1.82
CA SER A 123 -12.82 -6.75 1.49
C SER A 123 -11.38 -6.98 1.94
N GLY A 124 -10.96 -8.24 1.97
CA GLY A 124 -9.58 -8.63 2.22
C GLY A 124 -8.58 -7.96 1.28
N HIS A 125 -8.95 -7.69 0.02
CA HIS A 125 -8.10 -6.91 -0.88
C HIS A 125 -7.87 -5.49 -0.35
N HIS A 126 -8.92 -4.76 0.06
CA HIS A 126 -8.75 -3.41 0.61
C HIS A 126 -7.87 -3.42 1.86
N ARG A 127 -8.06 -4.41 2.74
CA ARG A 127 -7.21 -4.62 3.91
C ARG A 127 -5.76 -4.89 3.53
N ALA A 128 -5.52 -5.76 2.56
CA ALA A 128 -4.16 -6.07 2.09
C ALA A 128 -3.41 -4.80 1.66
N PHE A 129 -4.04 -3.90 0.90
CA PHE A 129 -3.40 -2.63 0.52
C PHE A 129 -3.17 -1.68 1.70
N ALA A 130 -3.96 -1.75 2.77
CA ALA A 130 -3.64 -1.05 4.02
C ALA A 130 -2.43 -1.66 4.75
N TYR A 131 -2.08 -2.92 4.45
CA TYR A 131 -0.98 -3.65 5.09
C TYR A 131 0.33 -3.61 4.30
N LEU A 132 0.28 -3.44 2.97
CA LEU A 132 1.47 -3.38 2.12
C LEU A 132 2.56 -2.39 2.59
N PRO A 133 2.25 -1.21 3.16
CA PRO A 133 3.29 -0.33 3.68
C PRO A 133 4.16 -0.97 4.78
N PHE A 134 3.62 -1.92 5.56
CA PHE A 134 4.42 -2.70 6.51
C PHE A 134 5.34 -3.70 5.80
N GLU A 135 4.85 -4.37 4.76
CA GLU A 135 5.61 -5.31 3.93
C GLU A 135 6.73 -4.62 3.14
N HIS A 136 6.55 -3.34 2.81
CA HIS A 136 7.53 -2.55 2.09
C HIS A 136 8.59 -1.86 2.95
N ASP A 137 8.42 -1.85 4.26
CA ASP A 137 9.35 -1.25 5.21
C ASP A 137 10.52 -2.18 5.53
N GLU A 138 11.73 -1.64 5.69
CA GLU A 138 12.95 -2.42 5.91
C GLU A 138 13.23 -2.73 7.40
N SER A 139 12.23 -2.62 8.28
CA SER A 139 12.34 -3.02 9.70
C SER A 139 11.74 -4.39 10.00
N VAL A 140 12.38 -5.14 10.90
CA VAL A 140 11.90 -6.46 11.34
C VAL A 140 10.52 -6.36 12.00
N GLU A 141 10.26 -5.28 12.73
CA GLU A 141 8.97 -5.03 13.38
C GLU A 141 7.84 -4.87 12.37
N SER A 142 8.04 -4.09 11.31
CA SER A 142 7.04 -3.95 10.26
C SER A 142 6.82 -5.26 9.51
N GLN A 143 7.88 -6.03 9.24
CA GLN A 143 7.76 -7.32 8.57
C GLN A 143 6.94 -8.34 9.38
N ARG A 144 7.18 -8.42 10.70
CA ARG A 144 6.37 -9.26 11.60
C ARG A 144 4.90 -8.84 11.60
N GLU A 145 4.65 -7.54 11.57
CA GLU A 145 3.30 -7.01 11.56
C GLU A 145 2.59 -7.28 10.22
N ALA A 146 3.28 -7.12 9.10
CA ALA A 146 2.77 -7.49 7.77
C ALA A 146 2.37 -8.97 7.72
N VAL A 147 3.24 -9.88 8.21
CA VAL A 147 2.95 -11.32 8.29
C VAL A 147 1.71 -11.59 9.13
N ARG A 148 1.62 -10.98 10.32
CA ARG A 148 0.47 -11.14 11.24
C ARG A 148 -0.84 -10.66 10.59
N LEU A 149 -0.83 -9.47 10.00
CA LEU A 149 -2.01 -8.86 9.38
C LEU A 149 -2.47 -9.67 8.16
N CYS A 150 -1.55 -10.00 7.26
CA CYS A 150 -1.85 -10.81 6.08
C CYS A 150 -2.30 -12.24 6.44
N ALA A 151 -1.81 -12.82 7.54
CA ALA A 151 -2.32 -14.10 8.05
C ALA A 151 -3.80 -14.05 8.43
N GLY A 152 -4.27 -12.89 8.90
CA GLY A 152 -5.65 -12.67 9.34
C GLY A 152 -6.67 -12.59 8.20
N ILE A 153 -6.21 -12.30 6.98
CA ILE A 153 -7.07 -12.20 5.78
C ILE A 153 -6.88 -13.35 4.79
N ARG A 154 -5.98 -14.30 5.07
CA ARG A 154 -5.56 -15.32 4.09
C ARG A 154 -6.69 -16.23 3.60
N ASP A 155 -7.70 -16.46 4.44
CA ASP A 155 -8.83 -17.36 4.16
C ASP A 155 -10.01 -16.60 3.53
N GLU A 156 -9.85 -15.30 3.28
CA GLU A 156 -10.81 -14.50 2.52
C GLU A 156 -10.63 -14.73 1.01
N ALA A 157 -11.74 -14.61 0.26
CA ALA A 157 -11.73 -14.88 -1.18
C ALA A 157 -10.64 -14.07 -1.92
N GLY A 158 -9.76 -14.78 -2.62
CA GLY A 158 -8.70 -14.18 -3.44
C GLY A 158 -7.52 -13.61 -2.67
N CYS A 159 -7.45 -13.80 -1.35
CA CYS A 159 -6.44 -13.20 -0.48
C CYS A 159 -5.32 -14.16 -0.04
N GLU A 160 -5.28 -15.37 -0.58
CA GLU A 160 -4.37 -16.44 -0.15
C GLU A 160 -2.89 -16.07 -0.38
N SER A 161 -2.62 -15.31 -1.44
CA SER A 161 -1.25 -14.95 -1.84
C SER A 161 -0.60 -13.92 -0.92
N TYR A 162 -1.36 -13.02 -0.30
CA TYR A 162 -0.81 -11.91 0.50
C TYR A 162 0.05 -12.40 1.67
N HIS A 163 -0.43 -13.41 2.40
CA HIS A 163 0.35 -13.96 3.52
C HIS A 163 1.65 -14.62 3.05
N ARG A 164 1.61 -15.31 1.89
CA ARG A 164 2.81 -15.90 1.30
C ARG A 164 3.84 -14.82 0.94
N PHE A 165 3.42 -13.72 0.33
CA PHE A 165 4.34 -12.63 -0.03
C PHE A 165 4.89 -11.89 1.19
N ALA A 166 4.06 -11.65 2.22
CA ALA A 166 4.54 -11.09 3.48
C ALA A 166 5.63 -11.95 4.13
N LEU A 167 5.50 -13.28 4.10
CA LEU A 167 6.55 -14.20 4.59
C LEU A 167 7.84 -14.11 3.76
N LEU A 168 7.74 -13.95 2.44
CA LEU A 168 8.90 -13.82 1.56
C LEU A 168 9.65 -12.51 1.81
N HIS A 169 8.92 -11.39 1.95
CA HIS A 169 9.52 -10.10 2.29
C HIS A 169 10.19 -10.14 3.66
N ALA A 170 9.52 -10.73 4.66
CA ALA A 170 10.06 -10.86 6.01
C ALA A 170 11.37 -11.65 6.03
N ALA A 171 11.46 -12.75 5.27
CA ALA A 171 12.68 -13.55 5.18
C ALA A 171 13.86 -12.76 4.59
N VAL A 172 13.61 -11.89 3.59
CA VAL A 172 14.66 -11.05 2.99
C VAL A 172 15.17 -10.01 3.99
N VAL A 173 14.27 -9.32 4.68
CA VAL A 173 14.64 -8.30 5.68
C VAL A 173 15.26 -8.94 6.92
N GLU A 174 14.81 -10.13 7.35
CA GLU A 174 15.44 -10.87 8.45
C GLU A 174 16.87 -11.29 8.11
N ARG A 175 17.13 -11.64 6.85
CA ARG A 175 18.46 -12.04 6.38
C ARG A 175 19.41 -10.84 6.18
N PHE A 176 18.93 -9.77 5.56
CA PHE A 176 19.80 -8.67 5.10
C PHE A 176 19.60 -7.34 5.85
N GLY A 177 18.57 -7.23 6.69
CA GLY A 177 18.15 -5.99 7.33
C GLY A 177 17.57 -4.94 6.38
N ARG A 178 17.38 -5.30 5.10
CA ARG A 178 16.91 -4.42 4.01
C ARG A 178 16.52 -5.25 2.78
N PHE A 179 16.06 -4.61 1.72
CA PHE A 179 15.81 -5.22 0.41
C PHE A 179 16.98 -5.01 -0.55
N PRO A 180 17.79 -6.03 -0.86
CA PRO A 180 18.96 -5.88 -1.73
C PRO A 180 18.63 -5.37 -3.14
N HIS A 181 17.45 -5.70 -3.67
CA HIS A 181 17.04 -5.26 -5.01
C HIS A 181 16.86 -3.74 -5.11
N ARG A 182 16.73 -3.04 -3.97
CA ARG A 182 16.66 -1.57 -3.93
C ARG A 182 18.05 -0.92 -3.89
N ASN A 183 19.13 -1.67 -3.68
CA ASN A 183 20.46 -1.11 -3.43
C ASN A 183 20.92 -0.19 -4.58
N ALA A 184 20.88 -0.67 -5.83
CA ALA A 184 21.29 0.13 -6.98
C ALA A 184 20.43 1.41 -7.15
N ILE A 185 19.11 1.28 -6.95
CA ILE A 185 18.18 2.41 -7.09
C ILE A 185 18.43 3.45 -5.98
N LEU A 186 18.74 3.01 -4.77
CA LEU A 186 18.97 3.86 -3.60
C LEU A 186 20.45 4.27 -3.42
N GLY A 187 21.34 3.92 -4.36
CA GLY A 187 22.76 4.24 -4.27
C GLY A 187 23.50 3.56 -3.11
N ARG A 188 23.03 2.39 -2.66
CA ARG A 188 23.66 1.58 -1.62
C ARG A 188 24.63 0.58 -2.23
N GLU A 189 25.77 0.38 -1.58
CA GLU A 189 26.69 -0.71 -1.93
C GLU A 189 26.09 -2.05 -1.48
N SER A 190 26.11 -3.04 -2.37
CA SER A 190 25.70 -4.41 -2.07
C SER A 190 26.87 -5.22 -1.53
N SER A 191 26.64 -6.04 -0.51
CA SER A 191 27.61 -7.05 -0.08
C SER A 191 27.75 -8.17 -1.11
N ASP A 192 28.77 -9.02 -0.94
CA ASP A 192 28.93 -10.23 -1.76
C ASP A 192 27.73 -11.18 -1.62
N GLU A 193 27.18 -11.31 -0.42
CA GLU A 193 26.01 -12.14 -0.14
C GLU A 193 24.75 -11.59 -0.83
N GLU A 194 24.53 -10.28 -0.74
CA GLU A 194 23.44 -9.60 -1.43
C GLU A 194 23.57 -9.73 -2.96
N THR A 195 24.79 -9.62 -3.48
CA THR A 195 25.07 -9.78 -4.92
C THR A 195 24.81 -11.21 -5.40
N ALA A 196 25.15 -12.21 -4.60
CA ALA A 196 24.83 -13.60 -4.89
C ALA A 196 23.30 -13.83 -4.85
N PHE A 197 22.62 -13.33 -3.82
CA PHE A 197 21.18 -13.44 -3.66
C PHE A 197 20.40 -12.82 -4.83
N LEU A 198 20.83 -11.67 -5.35
CA LEU A 198 20.20 -11.00 -6.50
C LEU A 198 20.22 -11.81 -7.81
N ARG A 199 20.93 -12.94 -7.86
CA ARG A 199 20.95 -13.87 -9.01
C ARG A 199 19.94 -15.01 -8.86
N GLU A 200 19.33 -15.16 -7.69
CA GLU A 200 18.38 -16.23 -7.38
C GLU A 200 16.95 -15.83 -7.80
N PRO A 201 16.09 -16.80 -8.17
CA PRO A 201 14.66 -16.55 -8.34
C PRO A 201 14.02 -16.01 -7.05
N GLY A 202 13.12 -15.04 -7.17
CA GLY A 202 12.44 -14.46 -6.00
C GLY A 202 13.29 -13.48 -5.18
N SER A 203 14.42 -13.01 -5.74
CA SER A 203 15.27 -11.97 -5.14
C SER A 203 14.72 -10.55 -5.26
N SER A 204 13.61 -10.40 -5.99
CA SER A 204 12.84 -9.15 -6.15
C SER A 204 11.35 -9.47 -6.25
N PHE A 205 10.54 -8.48 -5.91
CA PHE A 205 9.08 -8.53 -5.92
C PHE A 205 8.53 -7.29 -6.65
#